data_AF-A0A2E7VZE0-F1
#
_entry.id   AF-A0A2E7VZE0-F1
#
_cell.length_a   1.000
_cell.length_b   1.000
_cell.length_c   1.000
_cell.angle_alpha   90.00
_cell.angle_beta   90.00
_cell.angle_gamma   90.00
#
_symmetry.space_group_name_H-M   'P 1'
#
loop_
_entity.id
_entity.type
_entity.pdbx_description
1 polymer ?
#
loop_
_entity_poly.entity_id
_entity_poly.type
_entity_poly.pdbx_seq_one_letter_code
_entity_poly.pdbx_strand_id
1 'polypeptide(L)'
;MEKVIMGKTKLFEKTPNWMDQAACKGMNPELFFPKGAIPNKVKEVCGSCCVKSQCLEHSLKNNEIDGVWGGEGKDARKKIKRIRWNFTYGQIIKCRICESDFKTISPHHKICSEPCRQLAKSKRL
;
A
#
# COMPACT_ATOMS: atom_id res chain seq x y z
N MET A 1 46.63 -25.15 -18.53
CA MET A 1 45.33 -25.58 -19.07
C MET A 1 44.26 -25.19 -18.09
N GLU A 2 43.54 -24.13 -18.44
CA GLU A 2 42.48 -23.51 -17.65
C GLU A 2 41.30 -24.45 -17.47
N LYS A 3 40.82 -24.57 -16.22
CA LYS A 3 39.40 -24.76 -15.95
C LYS A 3 39.02 -23.87 -14.77
N VAL A 4 38.90 -22.57 -15.05
CA VAL A 4 38.19 -21.65 -14.18
C VAL A 4 36.70 -21.93 -14.35
N ILE A 5 36.13 -22.71 -13.44
CA ILE A 5 34.68 -22.80 -13.28
C ILE A 5 34.27 -21.59 -12.45
N MET A 6 33.99 -20.46 -13.11
CA MET A 6 33.27 -19.33 -12.53
C MET A 6 31.84 -19.80 -12.21
N GLY A 7 31.66 -20.29 -10.97
CA GLY A 7 30.35 -20.50 -10.39
C GLY A 7 29.58 -19.18 -10.42
N LYS A 8 28.55 -19.11 -11.26
CA LYS A 8 27.60 -18.01 -11.30
C LYS A 8 26.74 -18.06 -10.04
N THR A 9 27.27 -17.62 -8.90
CA THR A 9 26.43 -17.22 -7.78
C THR A 9 25.75 -15.93 -8.19
N LYS A 10 24.47 -16.02 -8.61
CA LYS A 10 23.59 -14.85 -8.54
C LYS A 10 23.60 -14.42 -7.07
N LEU A 11 24.38 -13.40 -6.74
CA LEU A 11 24.14 -12.60 -5.56
C LEU A 11 22.76 -11.99 -5.77
N PHE A 12 21.73 -12.64 -5.23
CA PHE A 12 20.42 -12.02 -5.08
C PHE A 12 20.62 -10.91 -4.06
N GLU A 13 21.02 -9.75 -4.55
CA GLU A 13 21.06 -8.53 -3.77
C GLU A 13 19.62 -8.27 -3.33
N LYS A 14 19.34 -8.63 -2.07
CA LYS A 14 18.02 -8.43 -1.46
C LYS A 14 17.79 -6.92 -1.50
N THR A 15 16.80 -6.49 -2.29
CA THR A 15 16.39 -5.09 -2.31
C THR A 15 16.22 -4.62 -0.86
N PRO A 16 16.93 -3.57 -0.42
CA PRO A 16 16.87 -3.10 0.96
C PRO A 16 15.41 -2.89 1.37
N ASN A 17 15.04 -3.33 2.57
CA ASN A 17 13.69 -3.08 3.07
C ASN A 17 13.51 -1.57 3.17
N TRP A 18 12.49 -1.01 2.53
CA TRP A 18 12.25 0.44 2.52
C TRP A 18 12.15 1.03 3.93
N MET A 19 11.70 0.25 4.92
CA MET A 19 11.65 0.66 6.32
C MET A 19 13.04 0.98 6.87
N ASP A 20 14.10 0.38 6.32
CA ASP A 20 15.49 0.67 6.70
C ASP A 20 15.94 2.06 6.29
N GLN A 21 15.27 2.69 5.31
CA GLN A 21 15.53 4.04 4.82
C GLN A 21 14.62 5.09 5.48
N ALA A 22 13.76 4.69 6.42
CA ALA A 22 12.86 5.61 7.08
C ALA A 22 13.60 6.58 8.00
N ALA A 23 13.36 7.89 7.84
CA ALA A 23 13.97 8.93 8.67
C ALA A 23 13.65 8.80 10.17
N CYS A 24 12.57 8.11 10.52
CA CYS A 24 12.20 7.84 11.92
C CYS A 24 12.91 6.63 12.54
N LYS A 25 13.67 5.86 11.77
CA LYS A 25 14.37 4.67 12.28
C LYS A 25 15.34 5.08 13.39
N GLY A 26 15.26 4.38 14.54
CA GLY A 26 16.08 4.68 15.72
C GLY A 26 15.55 5.80 16.63
N MET A 27 14.44 6.45 16.28
CA MET A 27 13.76 7.40 17.17
C MET A 27 12.89 6.68 18.21
N ASN A 28 12.56 7.37 19.31
CA ASN A 28 11.63 6.87 20.31
C ASN A 28 10.25 6.55 19.68
N PRO A 29 9.79 5.28 19.69
CA PRO A 29 8.52 4.87 19.10
C PRO A 29 7.31 5.62 19.68
N GLU A 30 7.32 5.98 20.95
CA GLU A 30 6.21 6.66 21.64
C GLU A 30 5.83 7.99 20.99
N LEU A 31 6.78 8.67 20.34
CA LEU A 31 6.51 9.91 19.60
C LEU A 31 5.51 9.70 18.46
N PHE A 32 5.46 8.50 17.89
CA PHE A 32 4.62 8.15 16.75
C PHE A 32 3.25 7.59 17.17
N PHE A 33 2.95 7.48 18.47
CA PHE A 33 1.64 7.07 19.01
C PHE A 33 1.02 8.17 19.90
N PRO A 34 0.75 9.37 19.35
CA PRO A 34 0.22 10.48 20.14
C PRO A 34 -1.23 10.22 20.58
N LYS A 35 -1.56 10.58 21.82
CA LYS A 35 -2.94 10.58 22.35
C LYS A 35 -3.80 11.73 21.83
N GLY A 36 -3.21 12.66 21.08
CA GLY A 36 -3.86 13.86 20.58
C GLY A 36 -3.25 14.32 19.25
N ALA A 37 -3.03 15.62 19.10
CA ALA A 37 -2.42 16.16 17.89
C ALA A 37 -1.01 15.60 17.66
N ILE A 38 -0.67 15.40 16.38
CA ILE A 38 0.67 14.94 15.97
C ILE A 38 1.71 16.01 16.36
N PRO A 39 2.76 15.67 17.13
CA PRO A 39 3.82 16.60 17.49
C PRO A 39 4.52 17.18 16.24
N ASN A 40 4.93 18.45 16.29
CA ASN A 40 5.62 19.10 15.17
C ASN A 40 6.89 18.33 14.75
N LYS A 41 7.63 17.79 15.71
CA LYS A 41 8.81 16.96 15.44
C LYS A 41 8.52 15.76 14.54
N VAL A 42 7.36 15.11 14.73
CA VAL A 42 6.94 13.98 13.89
C VAL A 42 6.57 14.47 12.49
N LYS A 43 5.86 15.60 12.37
CA LYS A 43 5.51 16.19 11.08
C LYS A 43 6.75 16.55 10.26
N GLU A 44 7.76 17.13 10.89
CA GLU A 44 9.05 17.45 10.26
C GLU A 44 9.76 16.20 9.75
N VAL A 45 9.91 15.18 10.61
CA VAL A 45 10.55 13.90 10.26
C VAL A 45 9.82 13.23 9.10
N CYS A 46 8.49 13.13 9.17
CA CYS A 46 7.72 12.54 8.10
C CYS A 46 7.72 13.41 6.83
N GLY A 47 7.86 14.73 6.96
CA GLY A 47 7.89 15.69 5.86
C GLY A 47 9.13 15.55 4.98
N SER A 48 10.29 15.26 5.57
CA SER A 48 11.56 15.06 4.87
C SER A 48 11.88 13.60 4.54
N CYS A 49 11.06 12.65 5.01
CA CYS A 49 11.31 11.21 4.83
C CYS A 49 11.11 10.76 3.37
N CYS A 50 12.17 10.21 2.75
CA CYS A 50 12.15 9.72 1.36
C CYS A 50 11.12 8.60 1.12
N VAL A 51 10.78 7.82 2.15
CA VAL A 51 9.82 6.71 2.07
C VAL A 51 8.42 7.07 2.56
N LYS A 52 8.10 8.37 2.72
CA LYS A 52 6.79 8.85 3.22
C LYS A 52 5.61 8.22 2.48
N SER A 53 5.63 8.26 1.14
CA SER A 53 4.55 7.73 0.30
C SER A 53 4.38 6.22 0.47
N GLN A 54 5.50 5.47 0.51
CA GLN A 54 5.48 4.03 0.70
C GLN A 54 4.98 3.64 2.10
N CYS A 55 5.38 4.41 3.13
CA CYS A 55 4.91 4.26 4.50
C CYS A 55 3.41 4.49 4.63
N LEU A 56 2.88 5.57 4.03
CA LEU A 56 1.45 5.83 4.00
C LEU A 56 0.71 4.70 3.28
N GLU A 57 1.18 4.29 2.10
CA GLU A 57 0.52 3.23 1.32
C GLU A 57 0.52 1.89 2.06
N HIS A 58 1.60 1.55 2.76
CA HIS A 58 1.68 0.37 3.63
C HIS A 58 0.56 0.42 4.69
N SER A 59 0.44 1.54 5.41
CA SER A 59 -0.57 1.69 6.46
C SER A 59 -2.01 1.59 5.92
N LEU A 60 -2.25 2.11 4.71
CA LEU A 60 -3.54 2.06 4.05
C LEU A 60 -3.89 0.61 3.65
N LYS A 61 -2.93 -0.12 3.05
CA LYS A 61 -3.11 -1.51 2.60
C LYS A 61 -3.30 -2.49 3.77
N ASN A 62 -2.48 -2.35 4.82
CA ASN A 62 -2.47 -3.27 5.95
C ASN A 62 -3.48 -2.90 7.06
N ASN A 63 -4.23 -1.81 6.89
CA ASN A 63 -5.18 -1.32 7.89
C ASN A 63 -4.55 -1.05 9.25
N GLU A 64 -3.34 -0.45 9.26
CA GLU A 64 -2.64 -0.09 10.50
C GLU A 64 -3.54 0.78 11.39
N ILE A 65 -3.80 0.26 12.59
CA ILE A 65 -4.90 0.70 13.45
C ILE A 65 -4.59 2.04 14.13
N ASP A 66 -3.33 2.25 14.51
CA ASP A 66 -2.90 3.39 15.32
C ASP A 66 -1.60 4.00 14.81
N GLY A 67 -1.14 5.03 15.51
CA GLY A 67 0.11 5.72 15.26
C GLY A 67 0.12 6.62 14.02
N VAL A 68 1.25 7.27 13.78
CA VAL A 68 1.47 8.16 12.65
C VAL A 68 2.24 7.43 11.55
N TRP A 69 1.64 7.36 10.37
CA TRP A 69 2.21 6.67 9.22
C TRP A 69 2.26 7.60 8.02
N GLY A 70 3.43 7.78 7.42
CA GLY A 70 3.64 8.74 6.33
C GLY A 70 3.24 10.18 6.68
N GLY A 71 3.31 10.55 7.97
CA GLY A 71 2.87 11.85 8.48
C GLY A 71 1.38 11.96 8.79
N GLU A 72 0.61 10.90 8.56
CA GLU A 72 -0.84 10.89 8.75
C GLU A 72 -1.25 10.07 9.98
N GLY A 73 -2.08 10.67 10.83
CA GLY A 73 -2.72 9.98 11.95
C GLY A 73 -3.90 9.12 11.51
N LYS A 74 -4.45 8.33 12.42
CA LYS A 74 -5.54 7.38 12.18
C LYS A 74 -6.72 7.98 11.41
N ASP A 75 -7.25 9.11 11.87
CA ASP A 75 -8.46 9.69 11.28
C ASP A 75 -8.21 10.35 9.93
N ALA A 76 -7.03 10.93 9.73
CA ALA A 76 -6.61 11.42 8.42
C ALA A 76 -6.48 10.27 7.41
N ARG A 77 -5.89 9.13 7.82
CA ARG A 77 -5.84 7.92 6.98
C ARG A 77 -7.24 7.38 6.65
N LYS A 78 -8.17 7.36 7.61
CA LYS A 78 -9.58 7.00 7.34
C LYS A 78 -10.21 7.92 6.30
N LYS A 79 -9.97 9.24 6.39
CA LYS A 79 -10.43 10.22 5.40
C LYS A 79 -9.85 9.94 4.01
N ILE A 80 -8.56 9.63 3.92
CA ILE A 80 -7.90 9.25 2.65
C ILE A 80 -8.56 8.00 2.06
N LYS A 81 -8.80 6.94 2.85
CA LYS A 81 -9.50 5.74 2.39
C LYS A 81 -10.89 6.05 1.84
N ARG A 82 -11.66 6.85 2.57
CA ARG A 82 -13.02 7.26 2.15
C ARG A 82 -12.98 8.05 0.84
N ILE A 83 -12.06 8.99 0.70
CA ILE A 83 -11.89 9.76 -0.54
C ILE A 83 -11.55 8.83 -1.71
N ARG A 84 -10.57 7.93 -1.53
CA ARG A 84 -10.21 6.94 -2.55
C ARG A 84 -11.41 6.05 -2.93
N TRP A 85 -12.22 5.64 -1.94
CA TRP A 85 -13.43 4.86 -2.17
C TRP A 85 -14.45 5.63 -3.01
N ASN A 86 -14.73 6.90 -2.67
CA ASN A 86 -15.65 7.76 -3.40
C ASN A 86 -15.22 7.95 -4.86
N PHE A 87 -13.91 8.15 -5.12
CA PHE A 87 -13.42 8.27 -6.49
C PHE A 87 -13.63 7.01 -7.32
N THR A 88 -13.61 5.83 -6.69
CA THR A 88 -13.89 4.58 -7.39
C THR A 88 -15.37 4.29 -7.55
N TYR A 89 -16.28 5.01 -6.90
CA TYR A 89 -17.71 4.73 -7.00
C TYR A 89 -18.27 5.29 -8.31
N GLY A 90 -19.06 4.49 -9.04
CA GLY A 90 -19.71 4.89 -10.29
C GLY A 90 -18.79 4.99 -11.51
N GLN A 91 -17.49 4.70 -11.37
CA GLN A 91 -16.57 4.66 -12.51
C GLN A 91 -16.92 3.53 -13.49
N ILE A 92 -16.79 3.82 -14.78
CA ILE A 92 -16.94 2.80 -15.82
C ILE A 92 -15.59 2.12 -16.02
N ILE A 93 -15.53 0.81 -15.76
CA ILE A 93 -14.33 -0.01 -15.99
C ILE A 93 -14.70 -1.27 -16.78
N LYS A 94 -13.70 -1.95 -17.36
CA LYS A 94 -13.88 -3.24 -18.02
C LYS A 94 -13.93 -4.41 -17.04
N CYS A 95 -14.86 -5.34 -17.25
CA CYS A 95 -14.93 -6.59 -16.52
C CYS A 95 -13.68 -7.45 -16.81
N ARG A 96 -13.06 -8.00 -15.77
CA ARG A 96 -11.89 -8.90 -15.92
C ARG A 96 -12.18 -10.25 -16.57
N ILE A 97 -13.45 -10.54 -16.90
CA ILE A 97 -13.89 -11.85 -17.41
C ILE A 97 -14.47 -11.73 -18.81
N CYS A 98 -15.41 -10.80 -19.02
CA CYS A 98 -16.09 -10.61 -20.31
C CYS A 98 -15.71 -9.32 -21.04
N GLU A 99 -14.82 -8.50 -20.46
CA GLU A 99 -14.32 -7.22 -20.99
C GLU A 99 -15.38 -6.13 -21.24
N SER A 100 -16.64 -6.41 -20.94
CA SER A 100 -17.73 -5.42 -21.00
C SER A 100 -17.54 -4.32 -19.96
N ASP A 101 -17.94 -3.12 -20.35
CA ASP A 101 -17.93 -1.95 -19.49
C ASP A 101 -19.04 -2.04 -18.43
N PHE A 102 -18.75 -1.68 -17.18
CA PHE A 102 -19.73 -1.66 -16.09
C PHE A 102 -19.38 -0.61 -15.03
N LYS A 103 -20.39 -0.17 -14.27
CA LYS A 103 -20.21 0.78 -13.16
C LYS A 103 -19.72 0.09 -11.90
N THR A 104 -18.65 0.61 -11.31
CA THR A 104 -18.13 0.16 -10.02
C THR A 104 -19.02 0.62 -8.86
N ILE A 105 -19.17 -0.22 -7.84
CA ILE A 105 -19.88 0.14 -6.59
C ILE A 105 -18.92 0.17 -5.38
N SER A 106 -17.67 -0.23 -5.60
CA SER A 106 -16.59 -0.22 -4.62
C SER A 106 -15.23 -0.37 -5.34
N PRO A 107 -14.10 -0.08 -4.67
CA PRO A 107 -12.76 -0.31 -5.21
C PRO A 107 -12.51 -1.76 -5.62
N HIS A 108 -13.20 -2.71 -4.98
CA HIS A 108 -13.07 -4.15 -5.22
C HIS A 108 -14.04 -4.69 -6.27
N HIS A 109 -15.00 -3.88 -6.75
CA HIS A 109 -15.96 -4.28 -7.79
C HIS A 109 -15.25 -4.38 -9.15
N LYS A 110 -14.62 -5.53 -9.45
CA LYS A 110 -13.83 -5.77 -10.67
C LYS A 110 -14.50 -6.73 -11.67
N ILE A 111 -15.69 -7.23 -11.34
CA ILE A 111 -16.44 -8.22 -12.13
C ILE A 111 -17.89 -7.74 -12.21
N CYS A 112 -18.44 -7.67 -13.42
CA CYS A 112 -19.70 -6.97 -13.70
C CYS A 112 -20.96 -7.67 -13.19
N SER A 113 -20.98 -9.00 -13.12
CA SER A 113 -22.20 -9.77 -12.88
C SER A 113 -21.93 -11.11 -12.18
N GLU A 114 -22.98 -11.75 -11.66
CA GLU A 114 -22.88 -13.07 -11.01
C GLU A 114 -22.38 -14.16 -11.98
N PRO A 115 -22.85 -14.26 -13.23
CA PRO A 115 -22.27 -15.20 -14.20
C PRO A 115 -20.77 -15.02 -14.38
N CYS A 116 -20.28 -13.79 -14.50
CA CYS A 116 -18.84 -13.54 -14.58
C CYS A 116 -18.09 -13.91 -13.29
N ARG A 117 -18.71 -13.74 -12.10
CA ARG A 117 -18.10 -14.17 -10.83
C ARG A 117 -18.00 -15.70 -10.74
N GLN A 118 -19.00 -16.43 -11.23
CA GLN A 118 -18.96 -17.89 -11.29
C GLN A 118 -17.86 -18.38 -12.25
N LEU A 119 -17.75 -17.77 -13.44
CA LEU A 119 -16.65 -18.04 -14.39
C LEU A 119 -15.26 -17.72 -13.81
N ALA A 120 -15.14 -16.64 -13.03
CA ALA A 120 -13.88 -16.30 -12.37
C ALA A 120 -13.44 -17.35 -11.33
N LYS A 121 -14.41 -18.03 -10.68
CA LYS A 121 -14.13 -19.11 -9.72
C LYS A 121 -13.72 -20.40 -10.43
N SER A 122 -14.38 -20.76 -11.53
CA SER A 122 -14.09 -22.01 -12.25
C SER A 122 -12.73 -22.03 -12.95
N LYS A 123 -12.22 -20.87 -13.40
CA LYS A 123 -10.88 -20.73 -14.01
C LYS A 123 -9.71 -20.74 -13.02
N ARG A 124 -9.96 -20.78 -11.71
CA ARG A 124 -8.93 -20.83 -10.65
C ARG A 124 -8.69 -22.25 -10.11
N LEU A 125 -9.33 -23.25 -10.71
CA LEU A 125 -9.07 -24.68 -10.51
C LEU A 125 -8.00 -25.16 -11.48
#